data_AF-A0A924SHJ7-F1
#
_entry.id   AF-A0A924SHJ7-F1
#
_cell.length_a   1.000
_cell.length_b   1.000
_cell.length_c   1.000
_cell.angle_alpha   90.00
_cell.angle_beta   90.00
_cell.angle_gamma   90.00
#
_symmetry.space_group_name_H-M   'P 1'
#
loop_
_entity.id
_entity.type
_entity.pdbx_description
1 polymer ?
#
loop_
_entity_poly.entity_id
_entity_poly.type
_entity_poly.pdbx_seq_one_letter_code
_entity_poly.pdbx_strand_id
1 'polypeptide(L)'
;MLADPDNGFRIYRRECVMCHTPAGRTPQPMAVGFNPQAPNFGPGADDMSEAELFWVTENGIRFTGMPAWGPSLKDSEISDVVAFVMALPKMTPADYDAIDKRILDTGTTP
;
A
#
# COMPACT_ATOMS: atom_id res chain seq x y z
N MET A 1 -2.38 -17.92 6.99
CA MET A 1 -1.58 -17.16 7.97
C MET A 1 -2.33 -15.86 8.19
N LEU A 2 -2.56 -15.42 9.43
CA LEU A 2 -3.21 -14.13 9.65
C LEU A 2 -2.20 -13.03 9.29
N ALA A 3 -2.55 -12.14 8.38
CA ALA A 3 -1.72 -11.01 7.99
C ALA A 3 -1.42 -10.09 9.19
N ASP A 4 -0.21 -9.55 9.26
CA ASP A 4 0.22 -8.55 10.23
C ASP A 4 -0.07 -7.13 9.68
N PRO A 5 -1.11 -6.44 10.17
CA PRO A 5 -1.49 -5.12 9.67
C PRO A 5 -0.44 -4.04 9.96
N ASP A 6 0.38 -4.20 11.01
CA ASP A 6 1.43 -3.24 11.35
C ASP A 6 2.62 -3.38 10.40
N ASN A 7 3.00 -4.61 10.06
CA ASN A 7 3.99 -4.87 9.01
C ASN A 7 3.48 -4.39 7.63
N GLY A 8 2.21 -4.67 7.32
CA GLY A 8 1.57 -4.21 6.09
C GLY A 8 1.60 -2.68 5.93
N PHE A 9 1.32 -1.95 7.00
CA PHE A 9 1.46 -0.48 7.02
C PHE A 9 2.91 -0.04 6.78
N ARG A 10 3.90 -0.69 7.43
CA ARG A 10 5.33 -0.36 7.27
C ARG A 10 5.76 -0.51 5.81
N ILE A 11 5.41 -1.63 5.20
CA ILE A 11 5.71 -1.91 3.78
C ILE A 11 5.00 -0.89 2.89
N TYR A 12 3.70 -0.66 3.10
CA TYR A 12 2.94 0.32 2.33
C TYR A 12 3.59 1.72 2.37
N ARG A 13 3.97 2.17 3.56
CA ARG A 13 4.59 3.49 3.76
C ARG A 13 5.95 3.60 3.07
N ARG A 14 6.75 2.54 3.10
CA ARG A 14 8.11 2.51 2.51
C ARG A 14 8.09 2.38 0.99
N GLU A 15 7.22 1.51 0.47
CA GLU A 15 7.29 1.03 -0.90
C GLU A 15 6.16 1.55 -1.80
N CYS A 16 4.98 1.84 -1.25
CA CYS A 16 3.78 2.12 -2.05
C CYS A 16 3.40 3.61 -2.06
N VAL A 17 3.59 4.33 -0.95
CA VAL A 17 3.13 5.73 -0.77
C VAL A 17 3.80 6.72 -1.72
N MET A 18 4.98 6.39 -2.25
CA MET A 18 5.67 7.22 -3.25
C MET A 18 4.83 7.40 -4.53
N CYS A 19 4.08 6.36 -4.91
CA CYS A 19 3.29 6.31 -6.14
C CYS A 19 1.78 6.37 -5.85
N HIS A 20 1.32 5.65 -4.82
CA HIS A 20 -0.08 5.56 -4.45
C HIS A 20 -0.44 6.54 -3.34
N THR A 21 -1.59 7.21 -3.49
CA THR A 21 -2.06 8.17 -2.49
C THR A 21 -2.99 7.48 -1.48
N PRO A 22 -2.69 7.53 -0.17
CA PRO A 22 -3.60 7.03 0.85
C PRO A 22 -4.92 7.82 0.87
N ALA A 23 -6.00 7.19 1.33
CA ALA A 23 -7.31 7.83 1.40
C ALA A 23 -7.27 9.14 2.23
N GLY A 24 -7.79 10.22 1.63
CA GLY A 24 -7.85 11.55 2.25
C GLY A 24 -6.50 12.27 2.44
N ARG A 25 -5.44 11.81 1.75
CA ARG A 25 -4.13 12.47 1.70
C ARG A 25 -3.91 13.18 0.37
N THR A 26 -2.94 14.11 0.37
CA THR A 26 -2.44 14.73 -0.86
C THR A 26 -1.44 13.79 -1.54
N PRO A 27 -1.50 13.63 -2.87
CA PRO A 27 -0.50 12.85 -3.61
C PRO A 27 0.91 13.38 -3.42
N GLN A 28 1.89 12.47 -3.37
CA GLN A 28 3.30 12.85 -3.42
C GLN A 28 3.63 13.47 -4.79
N PRO A 29 4.64 14.35 -4.90
CA PRO A 29 5.02 14.95 -6.19
C PRO A 29 5.30 13.90 -7.28
N MET A 30 5.88 12.75 -6.90
CA MET A 30 6.14 11.66 -7.85
C MET A 30 4.84 10.99 -8.32
N ALA A 31 3.88 10.75 -7.42
CA ALA A 31 2.55 10.21 -7.75
C ALA A 31 1.83 11.03 -8.83
N VAL A 32 2.00 12.36 -8.82
CA VAL A 32 1.41 13.27 -9.83
C VAL A 32 2.03 13.07 -11.21
N GLY A 33 3.32 12.72 -11.29
CA GLY A 33 4.07 12.62 -12.54
C GLY A 33 4.00 11.26 -13.25
N PHE A 34 3.50 10.20 -12.60
CA PHE A 34 3.37 8.89 -13.23
C PHE A 34 2.34 8.88 -14.37
N ASN A 35 2.67 8.18 -15.46
CA ASN A 35 1.78 7.97 -16.60
C ASN A 35 1.82 6.49 -17.04
N PRO A 36 0.72 5.72 -16.85
CA PRO A 36 -0.53 6.14 -16.23
C PRO A 36 -0.35 6.49 -14.74
N GLN A 37 -1.26 7.30 -14.19
CA GLN A 37 -1.27 7.58 -12.75
C GLN A 37 -1.57 6.31 -11.98
N ALA A 38 -0.96 6.17 -10.80
CA ALA A 38 -1.27 5.06 -9.91
C ALA A 38 -2.72 5.18 -9.38
N PRO A 39 -3.47 4.07 -9.27
CA PRO A 39 -4.79 4.08 -8.66
C PRO A 39 -4.76 4.64 -7.23
N ASN A 40 -5.81 5.36 -6.86
CA ASN A 40 -6.05 5.71 -5.46
C ASN A 40 -6.72 4.53 -4.73
N PHE A 41 -6.52 4.44 -3.42
CA PHE A 41 -7.18 3.44 -2.56
C PHE A 41 -8.34 4.05 -1.75
N GLY A 42 -8.94 5.12 -2.27
CA GLY A 42 -10.04 5.82 -1.61
C GLY A 42 -11.43 5.26 -1.96
N PRO A 43 -12.50 5.95 -1.54
CA PRO A 43 -13.86 5.62 -1.98
C PRO A 43 -13.96 5.59 -3.51
N GLY A 44 -14.43 4.47 -4.07
CA GLY A 44 -14.51 4.26 -5.51
C GLY A 44 -13.28 3.62 -6.15
N ALA A 45 -12.32 3.13 -5.34
CA ALA A 45 -11.25 2.25 -5.82
C ALA A 45 -11.80 0.98 -6.49
N ASP A 46 -11.02 0.42 -7.41
CA ASP A 46 -11.38 -0.81 -8.12
C ASP A 46 -11.64 -1.96 -7.15
N ASP A 47 -12.68 -2.75 -7.42
CA ASP A 47 -13.05 -3.91 -6.62
C ASP A 47 -12.19 -5.12 -7.00
N MET A 48 -10.94 -5.11 -6.54
CA MET A 48 -10.02 -6.24 -6.68
C MET A 48 -10.12 -7.16 -5.46
N SER A 49 -10.17 -8.46 -5.71
CA SER A 49 -10.06 -9.47 -4.66
C SER A 49 -8.66 -9.48 -4.02
N GLU A 50 -8.55 -10.05 -2.81
CA GLU A 50 -7.27 -10.25 -2.11
C GLU A 50 -6.25 -10.98 -3.00
N ALA A 51 -6.70 -12.01 -3.72
CA ALA A 51 -5.85 -12.79 -4.63
C ALA A 51 -5.36 -11.98 -5.84
N GLU A 52 -6.21 -11.10 -6.40
CA GLU A 52 -5.82 -10.21 -7.50
C GLU A 52 -4.82 -9.15 -7.02
N LEU A 53 -5.06 -8.54 -5.85
CA LEU A 53 -4.12 -7.60 -5.25
C LEU A 53 -2.77 -8.26 -4.93
N PHE A 54 -2.79 -9.48 -4.40
CA PHE A 54 -1.57 -10.26 -4.19
C PHE A 54 -0.82 -10.47 -5.50
N TRP A 55 -1.50 -10.98 -6.53
CA TRP A 55 -0.87 -11.27 -7.82
C TRP A 55 -0.27 -10.03 -8.46
N VAL A 56 -1.01 -8.91 -8.47
CA VAL A 56 -0.53 -7.64 -9.05
C VAL A 56 0.61 -7.05 -8.23
N THR A 57 0.60 -7.19 -6.90
CA THR A 57 1.70 -6.74 -6.04
C THR A 57 2.96 -7.58 -6.25
N GLU A 58 2.81 -8.90 -6.33
CA GLU A 58 3.92 -9.82 -6.58
C GLU A 58 4.57 -9.59 -7.95
N ASN A 59 3.76 -9.44 -8.99
CA ASN A 59 4.22 -9.46 -10.38
C ASN A 59 4.41 -8.06 -10.99
N GLY A 60 3.87 -7.02 -10.37
CA GLY A 60 3.83 -5.67 -10.92
C GLY A 60 2.95 -5.56 -12.17
N ILE A 61 3.00 -4.40 -12.83
CA ILE A 61 2.25 -4.18 -14.07
C ILE A 61 3.22 -3.75 -15.17
N ARG A 62 3.33 -4.60 -16.19
CA ARG A 62 4.22 -4.36 -17.34
C ARG A 62 3.88 -3.04 -18.04
N PHE A 63 4.92 -2.30 -18.44
CA PHE A 63 4.82 -1.00 -19.10
C PHE A 63 4.16 0.10 -18.24
N THR A 64 4.25 0.00 -16.91
CA THR A 64 3.86 1.05 -15.97
C THR A 64 4.99 1.32 -14.97
N GLY A 65 4.77 2.28 -14.07
CA GLY A 65 5.66 2.52 -12.94
C GLY A 65 5.55 1.52 -11.79
N MET A 66 4.61 0.55 -11.84
CA MET A 66 4.40 -0.42 -10.76
C MET A 66 5.40 -1.59 -10.88
N PRO A 67 6.38 -1.71 -9.96
CA PRO A 67 7.37 -2.78 -10.00
C PRO A 67 6.77 -4.10 -9.50
N ALA A 68 7.48 -5.20 -9.81
CA ALA A 68 7.23 -6.50 -9.19
C ALA A 68 7.89 -6.55 -7.80
N TRP A 69 7.13 -6.89 -6.76
CA TRP A 69 7.65 -7.00 -5.40
C TRP A 69 8.05 -8.43 -5.02
N GLY A 70 7.64 -9.45 -5.77
CA GLY A 70 8.02 -10.84 -5.52
C GLY A 70 9.54 -11.10 -5.42
N PRO A 71 10.41 -10.38 -6.17
CA PRO A 71 11.86 -10.51 -6.01
C PRO A 71 12.43 -9.91 -4.71
N SER A 72 11.71 -9.02 -4.02
CA SER A 72 12.21 -8.26 -2.87
C SER A 72 11.44 -8.47 -1.56
N LEU A 73 10.20 -8.96 -1.63
CA LEU A 73 9.34 -9.28 -0.48
C LEU A 73 8.98 -10.77 -0.48
N LYS A 74 8.83 -11.34 0.71
CA LYS A 74 8.27 -12.69 0.88
C LYS A 74 6.76 -12.66 0.67
N ASP A 75 6.17 -13.80 0.29
CA ASP A 75 4.71 -13.96 0.17
C ASP A 75 3.96 -13.46 1.41
N SER A 76 4.47 -13.74 2.62
CA SER A 76 3.85 -13.25 3.86
C SER A 76 3.85 -11.72 3.95
N GLU A 77 4.92 -11.06 3.52
CA GLU A 77 5.02 -9.59 3.51
C GLU A 77 4.09 -8.98 2.43
N ILE A 78 3.94 -9.67 1.30
CA ILE A 78 2.96 -9.31 0.27
C ILE A 78 1.54 -9.45 0.82
N SER A 79 1.22 -10.56 1.51
CA SER A 79 -0.08 -10.72 2.18
C SER A 79 -0.33 -9.62 3.22
N ASP A 80 0.67 -9.23 3.99
CA ASP A 80 0.56 -8.15 4.98
C ASP A 80 0.19 -6.81 4.34
N VAL A 81 0.91 -6.40 3.27
CA VAL A 81 0.61 -5.14 2.59
C VAL A 81 -0.71 -5.18 1.83
N VAL A 82 -1.09 -6.32 1.25
CA VAL A 82 -2.40 -6.49 0.59
C VAL A 82 -3.52 -6.34 1.62
N ALA A 83 -3.41 -6.97 2.79
CA ALA A 83 -4.41 -6.82 3.85
C ALA A 83 -4.55 -5.36 4.30
N PHE A 84 -3.44 -4.62 4.38
CA PHE A 84 -3.48 -3.19 4.68
C PHE A 84 -4.16 -2.39 3.56
N VAL A 85 -3.82 -2.64 2.29
CA VAL A 85 -4.42 -1.97 1.12
C VAL A 85 -5.92 -2.21 1.05
N MET A 86 -6.39 -3.42 1.33
CA MET A 86 -7.83 -3.74 1.36
C MET A 86 -8.60 -2.97 2.45
N ALA A 87 -7.92 -2.56 3.52
CA ALA A 87 -8.54 -1.79 4.59
C ALA A 87 -8.59 -0.28 4.28
N LEU A 88 -7.71 0.24 3.42
CA LEU A 88 -7.59 1.67 3.10
C LEU A 88 -8.89 2.35 2.65
N PRO A 89 -9.74 1.77 1.77
CA PRO A 89 -10.98 2.42 1.34
C PRO A 89 -11.97 2.72 2.48
N LYS A 90 -11.81 2.03 3.62
CA LYS A 90 -12.66 2.17 4.81
C LYS A 90 -12.02 3.05 5.90
N MET A 91 -10.76 3.46 5.72
CA MET A 91 -10.04 4.28 6.70
C MET A 91 -10.33 5.77 6.52
N THR A 92 -10.48 6.48 7.62
CA THR A 92 -10.43 7.94 7.65
C THR A 92 -8.97 8.42 7.73
N PRO A 93 -8.68 9.71 7.43
CA PRO A 93 -7.35 10.28 7.65
C PRO A 93 -6.87 10.10 9.10
N ALA A 94 -7.78 10.21 10.07
CA ALA A 94 -7.44 10.05 11.48
C ALA A 94 -7.04 8.61 11.83
N ASP A 95 -7.66 7.60 11.21
CA ASP A 95 -7.28 6.20 11.39
C ASP A 95 -5.85 5.95 10.87
N TYR A 96 -5.54 6.48 9.68
CA TYR A 96 -4.20 6.38 9.10
C TYR A 96 -3.15 7.10 9.98
N ASP A 97 -3.44 8.31 10.44
CA ASP A 97 -2.56 9.09 11.34
C ASP A 97 -2.31 8.36 12.67
N ALA A 98 -3.33 7.68 13.22
CA ALA A 98 -3.20 6.92 14.45
C ALA A 98 -2.26 5.72 14.29
N ILE A 99 -2.35 5.01 13.16
CA ILE A 99 -1.43 3.92 12.83
C ILE A 99 -0.02 4.48 12.61
N ASP A 100 0.12 5.56 11.85
CA ASP A 100 1.42 6.18 11.58
C ASP A 100 2.15 6.56 12.87
N LYS A 101 1.45 7.28 13.74
CA LYS A 101 1.99 7.67 15.04
C LYS A 101 2.38 6.45 15.87
N ARG A 102 1.51 5.43 15.97
CA ARG A 102 1.80 4.19 16.70
C ARG A 102 3.08 3.54 16.20
N ILE A 103 3.25 3.43 14.89
CA ILE A 103 4.34 2.71 14.21
C ILE A 103 5.68 3.47 14.32
N LEU A 104 5.65 4.81 14.32
CA LEU A 104 6.82 5.67 14.55
C LEU A 104 7.26 5.66 16.03
N ASP A 105 6.31 5.65 16.96
CA ASP A 105 6.60 5.65 18.41
C ASP A 105 7.21 4.32 18.89
N THR A 106 6.99 3.20 18.18
CA THR A 106 7.56 1.90 18.56
C THR A 106 9.03 1.70 18.15
N GLY A 107 9.69 2.71 17.57
CA GLY A 107 11.14 2.70 17.32
C GLY A 107 11.62 1.63 16.34
N THR A 108 10.73 1.01 15.58
CA THR A 108 11.10 0.02 14.56
C THR A 108 11.48 0.80 13.31
N THR A 109 12.77 1.12 13.19
CA THR A 109 13.38 1.68 11.98
C THR A 109 13.13 0.77 10.78
N PRO A 110 12.89 1.31 9.57
CA PRO A 110 12.76 0.52 8.34
C PRO A 110 13.93 -0.43 8.07
#